data_AF-A0A1Q6NFI4-F1
#
_entry.id   AF-A0A1Q6NFI4-F1
#
_cell.length_a   1.000
_cell.length_b   1.000
_cell.length_c   1.000
_cell.angle_alpha   90.00
_cell.angle_beta   90.00
_cell.angle_gamma   90.00
#
_symmetry.space_group_name_H-M   'P 1'
#
loop_
_entity.id
_entity.type
_entity.pdbx_description
1 polymer ?
#
loop_
_entity_poly.entity_id
_entity_poly.type
_entity_poly.pdbx_seq_one_letter_code
_entity_poly.pdbx_strand_id
1 'polypeptide(L)'
;MTWSHICELIKIDDELERSFYEKECYKEKWDVRTLRRQMDSALFLRLATSRDKEGILALAREGITYEKPEDGYEVTYDHHQSSISGL
;
A
#
# COMPACT_ATOMS: atom_id res chain seq x y z
N MET A 1 -15.55 2.65 -1.75
CA MET A 1 -15.39 3.62 -2.86
C MET A 1 -16.54 4.60 -2.85
N THR A 2 -16.25 5.90 -2.97
CA THR A 2 -17.25 6.99 -3.00
C THR A 2 -17.04 7.85 -4.25
N TRP A 3 -18.02 8.68 -4.63
CA TRP A 3 -17.90 9.59 -5.77
C TRP A 3 -16.64 10.47 -5.73
N SER A 4 -16.20 10.88 -4.53
CA SER A 4 -14.97 11.64 -4.34
C SER A 4 -13.71 10.88 -4.77
N HIS A 5 -13.66 9.57 -4.59
CA HIS A 5 -12.53 8.76 -5.10
C HIS A 5 -12.52 8.75 -6.62
N ILE A 6 -13.70 8.58 -7.24
CA ILE A 6 -13.85 8.59 -8.70
C ILE A 6 -13.39 9.95 -9.26
N CYS A 7 -13.76 11.06 -8.63
CA CYS A 7 -13.31 12.40 -9.01
C CYS A 7 -11.79 12.57 -8.98
N GLU A 8 -11.07 11.83 -8.14
CA GLU A 8 -9.61 11.85 -8.14
C GLU A 8 -9.01 10.93 -9.20
N LEU A 9 -9.58 9.73 -9.38
CA LEU A 9 -9.10 8.76 -10.38
C LEU A 9 -9.27 9.24 -11.82
N ILE A 10 -10.33 9.99 -12.14
CA ILE A 10 -10.54 10.53 -13.49
C ILE A 10 -9.51 11.58 -13.91
N LYS A 11 -8.74 12.14 -12.96
CA LYS A 11 -7.67 13.10 -13.27
C LYS A 11 -6.39 12.42 -13.76
N ILE A 12 -6.31 11.09 -13.63
CA ILE A 12 -5.19 10.30 -14.09
C ILE A 12 -5.42 9.97 -15.57
N ASP A 13 -4.52 10.42 -16.44
CA ASP A 13 -4.62 10.18 -17.89
C ASP A 13 -4.28 8.73 -18.26
N ASP A 14 -3.28 8.13 -17.59
CA ASP A 14 -2.84 6.77 -17.85
C ASP A 14 -3.81 5.72 -17.27
N GLU A 15 -4.27 4.80 -18.11
CA GLU A 15 -5.23 3.76 -17.72
C GLU A 15 -4.63 2.71 -16.77
N LEU A 16 -3.33 2.39 -16.90
CA LEU A 16 -2.65 1.45 -16.01
C LEU A 16 -2.49 2.06 -14.62
N GLU A 17 -2.09 3.32 -14.56
CA GLU A 17 -1.99 4.05 -13.30
C GLU A 17 -3.37 4.17 -12.62
N ARG A 18 -4.40 4.54 -13.39
CA ARG A 18 -5.77 4.66 -12.88
C ARG A 18 -6.29 3.33 -12.33
N SER A 19 -6.14 2.25 -13.07
CA SER A 19 -6.61 0.91 -12.66
C SER A 19 -5.84 0.36 -11.46
N PHE A 20 -4.55 0.70 -11.32
CA PHE A 20 -3.76 0.39 -10.13
C PHE A 20 -4.33 1.08 -8.89
N TYR A 21 -4.50 2.41 -8.93
CA TYR A 21 -5.00 3.17 -7.77
C TYR A 21 -6.44 2.78 -7.41
N GLU A 22 -7.29 2.47 -8.39
CA GLU A 22 -8.65 1.97 -8.14
C GLU A 22 -8.64 0.68 -7.31
N LYS A 23 -7.79 -0.29 -7.68
CA LYS A 23 -7.69 -1.59 -7.00
C LYS A 23 -7.10 -1.47 -5.62
N GLU A 24 -6.03 -0.70 -5.45
CA GLU A 24 -5.43 -0.44 -4.14
C GLU A 24 -6.43 0.25 -3.20
N CYS A 25 -7.18 1.22 -3.72
CA CYS A 25 -8.27 1.85 -2.99
C CYS A 25 -9.32 0.84 -2.51
N TYR A 26 -9.67 -0.15 -3.33
CA TYR A 26 -10.62 -1.19 -2.95
C TYR A 26 -10.03 -2.17 -1.93
N LYS A 27 -8.79 -2.61 -2.17
CA LYS A 27 -8.08 -3.62 -1.37
C LYS A 27 -7.73 -3.12 0.03
N GLU A 28 -7.09 -1.95 0.11
CA GLU A 28 -6.59 -1.35 1.35
C GLU A 28 -7.61 -0.41 2.01
N LYS A 29 -8.80 -0.25 1.41
CA LYS A 29 -9.88 0.63 1.89
C LYS A 29 -9.40 2.05 2.16
N TRP A 30 -8.54 2.58 1.28
CA TRP A 30 -8.03 3.94 1.42
C TRP A 30 -9.16 4.97 1.43
N ASP A 31 -8.98 6.01 2.24
CA ASP A 31 -9.79 7.21 2.15
C ASP A 31 -9.27 8.14 1.04
N VAL A 32 -10.04 9.17 0.70
CA VAL A 32 -9.71 10.11 -0.39
C VAL A 32 -8.39 10.85 -0.11
N ARG A 33 -8.07 11.11 1.16
CA ARG A 33 -6.82 11.79 1.56
C ARG A 33 -5.62 10.88 1.36
N THR A 34 -5.74 9.60 1.70
CA THR A 34 -4.71 8.58 1.50
C THR A 34 -4.50 8.35 0.01
N LEU A 35 -5.57 8.20 -0.78
CA LEU A 35 -5.47 8.11 -2.24
C LEU A 35 -4.68 9.30 -2.81
N ARG A 36 -5.07 10.53 -2.45
CA ARG A 36 -4.36 11.75 -2.88
C ARG A 36 -2.88 11.69 -2.51
N ARG A 37 -2.56 11.35 -1.25
CA ARG A 37 -1.18 11.27 -0.79
C ARG A 37 -0.36 10.23 -1.56
N GLN A 38 -0.95 9.08 -1.89
CA GLN A 38 -0.28 8.04 -2.66
C GLN A 38 -0.07 8.44 -4.12
N MET A 39 -1.02 9.17 -4.72
CA MET A 39 -0.87 9.80 -6.03
C MET A 39 0.24 10.87 -6.01
N ASP A 40 0.24 11.76 -5.03
CA ASP A 40 1.25 12.82 -4.86
C ASP A 40 2.67 12.22 -4.66
N SER A 41 2.75 11.04 -4.04
CA SER A 41 4.01 10.30 -3.88
C SER A 41 4.44 9.48 -5.11
N ALA A 42 3.65 9.50 -6.19
CA ALA A 42 3.86 8.73 -7.40
C ALA A 42 4.14 7.24 -7.13
N LEU A 43 3.36 6.63 -6.22
CA LEU A 43 3.51 5.24 -5.81
C LEU A 43 3.58 4.29 -7.02
N PHE A 44 2.67 4.47 -7.99
CA PHE A 44 2.63 3.67 -9.20
C PHE A 44 3.95 3.75 -9.99
N LEU A 45 4.42 4.97 -10.31
CA LEU A 45 5.67 5.16 -11.05
C LEU A 45 6.88 4.57 -10.33
N ARG A 46 6.94 4.69 -9.00
CA ARG A 46 8.03 4.12 -8.20
C ARG A 46 8.06 2.59 -8.28
N LEU A 47 6.90 1.95 -8.24
CA LEU A 47 6.80 0.49 -8.41
C LEU A 47 7.07 0.07 -9.85
N ALA A 48 6.62 0.86 -10.83
CA ALA A 48 6.84 0.60 -12.25
C ALA A 48 8.32 0.74 -12.64
N THR A 49 9.06 1.66 -12.02
CA THR A 49 10.50 1.86 -12.27
C THR A 49 11.33 0.60 -11.94
N SER A 50 10.87 -0.20 -10.98
CA SER A 50 11.58 -1.40 -10.52
C SER A 50 11.13 -2.69 -11.22
N ARG A 51 10.19 -2.63 -12.18
CA ARG A 51 9.56 -3.81 -12.79
C ARG A 51 9.62 -3.76 -14.31
N ASP A 52 9.78 -4.93 -14.94
CA ASP A 52 9.62 -5.07 -16.38
C ASP A 52 8.17 -4.85 -16.84
N LYS A 53 7.97 -4.66 -18.14
CA LYS A 53 6.66 -4.38 -18.75
C LYS A 53 5.57 -5.38 -18.33
N GLU A 54 5.92 -6.65 -18.22
CA GLU A 54 5.01 -7.71 -17.75
C GLU A 54 4.67 -7.56 -16.26
N GLY A 55 5.66 -7.18 -15.43
CA GLY A 55 5.46 -6.90 -14.01
C GLY A 55 4.60 -5.66 -13.77
N ILE A 56 4.69 -4.64 -14.62
CA ILE A 56 3.82 -3.45 -14.58
C ILE A 56 2.37 -3.84 -14.93
N LEU A 57 2.19 -4.66 -15.98
CA LEU A 57 0.88 -5.16 -16.38
C LEU A 57 0.25 -6.02 -15.28
N ALA A 58 1.03 -6.89 -14.64
CA ALA A 58 0.59 -7.69 -13.49
C ALA A 58 0.21 -6.79 -12.31
N LEU A 59 1.03 -5.77 -12.00
CA LEU A 59 0.76 -4.81 -10.93
C LEU A 59 -0.55 -4.04 -11.15
N ALA A 60 -0.79 -3.54 -12.37
CA ALA A 60 -2.05 -2.88 -12.71
C ALA A 60 -3.24 -3.84 -12.65
N ARG A 61 -3.04 -5.15 -12.91
CA ARG A 61 -4.10 -6.16 -12.85
C ARG A 61 -4.43 -6.63 -11.44
N GLU A 62 -3.43 -6.87 -10.60
CA GLU A 62 -3.59 -7.57 -9.32
C GLU A 62 -3.39 -6.67 -8.10
N GLY A 63 -2.87 -5.45 -8.28
CA GLY A 63 -2.47 -4.57 -7.20
C GLY A 63 -1.15 -5.01 -6.56
N ILE A 64 -0.82 -4.46 -5.39
CA ILE A 64 0.40 -4.85 -4.66
C ILE A 64 0.19 -6.23 -4.05
N THR A 65 0.90 -7.24 -4.54
CA THR A 65 1.00 -8.53 -3.88
C THR A 65 2.02 -8.43 -2.75
N TYR A 66 1.55 -8.45 -1.51
CA TYR A 66 2.43 -8.68 -0.36
C TYR A 66 2.78 -10.17 -0.37
N GLU A 67 3.95 -10.51 -0.91
CA GLU A 67 4.58 -11.76 -0.51
C GLU A 67 4.81 -11.64 1.00
N LYS A 68 4.06 -12.40 1.79
CA LYS A 68 4.40 -12.56 3.19
C LYS A 68 5.85 -13.04 3.23
N PRO A 69 6.77 -12.35 3.91
CA PRO A 69 8.00 -13.03 4.29
C PRO A 69 7.57 -14.16 5.23
N GLU A 70 7.58 -15.38 4.70
CA GLU A 70 7.79 -16.56 5.52
C GLU A 70 9.13 -16.35 6.23
N ASP A 71 9.12 -15.76 7.42
CA ASP A 71 10.09 -16.08 8.47
C ASP A 71 9.88 -15.21 9.72
N GLY A 72 9.33 -15.90 10.74
CA GLY A 72 9.87 -16.00 12.08
C GLY A 72 10.54 -14.78 12.71
N TYR A 73 9.77 -14.01 13.48
CA TYR A 73 10.29 -13.52 14.75
C TYR A 73 9.28 -13.85 15.86
N GLU A 74 9.50 -14.96 16.57
CA GLU A 74 8.99 -15.09 17.93
C GLU A 74 9.90 -14.24 18.81
N VAL A 75 9.46 -13.04 19.17
CA VAL A 75 10.06 -12.33 20.31
C VAL A 75 9.54 -13.00 21.59
N THR A 76 10.32 -13.95 22.10
CA THR A 76 10.17 -14.43 23.46
C THR A 76 10.50 -13.27 24.40
N TYR A 77 9.49 -12.73 25.07
CA TYR A 77 9.70 -11.79 26.18
C TYR A 77 10.15 -12.60 27.40
N ASP A 78 11.46 -12.82 27.51
CA ASP A 78 12.07 -13.30 28.76
C ASP A 78 12.23 -12.15 29.77
N HIS A 79 12.11 -12.53 31.03
CA HIS A 79 11.81 -11.75 32.21
C HIS A 79 13.06 -11.01 32.72
N HIS A 80 12.98 -9.69 33.00
CA HIS A 80 13.59 -9.07 34.19
C HIS A 80 13.59 -7.52 34.13
N GLN A 81 12.70 -6.90 34.90
CA GLN A 81 12.99 -5.66 35.65
C GLN A 81 12.24 -5.83 36.98
N SER A 82 12.93 -6.29 38.01
CA SER A 82 13.59 -5.45 39.01
C SER A 82 12.60 -4.70 39.90
N SER A 83 12.64 -5.11 41.16
CA SER A 83 12.12 -4.45 42.34
C SER A 83 12.29 -2.92 42.33
N ILE A 84 11.36 -2.28 43.07
CA ILE A 84 11.47 -1.06 43.91
C ILE A 84 10.36 -0.07 43.55
N SER A 85 9.40 0.12 44.46
CA SER A 85 9.33 1.36 45.25
C SER A 85 8.26 1.25 46.30
N GLY A 86 8.63 1.54 47.55
CA GLY A 86 7.74 1.52 48.69
C GLY A 86 6.71 2.66 48.66
N LEU A 87 5.62 2.40 49.36
CA LEU A 87 4.92 3.26 50.33
C LEU A 87 4.06 2.35 51.22
#